data_AF-A0A6I2UEH1-F1
#
_entry.id   AF-A0A6I2UEH1-F1
#
_cell.length_a   1.000
_cell.length_b   1.000
_cell.length_c   1.000
_cell.angle_alpha   90.00
_cell.angle_beta   90.00
_cell.angle_gamma   90.00
#
_symmetry.space_group_name_H-M   'P 1'
#
loop_
_entity.id
_entity.type
_entity.pdbx_description
1 polymer ?
#
loop_
_entity_poly.entity_id
_entity_poly.type
_entity_poly.pdbx_seq_one_letter_code
_entity_poly.pdbx_strand_id
1 'polypeptide(L)'
;MTVRKAVILGVLLELLLGIAAGAFYFKFYIYTPTYSLRAMQKAIQTGNVDELQKRIDMDAIFQGSSKKLAELVPQDEPVYGKLKDGSFGDLCREDFLTYVKTGKWPEPEKITAESSFQDKIGLKTVSFRSLEYVYRDPPPGEEDRKDETLTDKVLSYILTKINDYMTGEESKEVATEEVALQEEEGPIRVTAGIRVYEPNFGDTYILNLKLQRQDDGSWKLYDIENYSRYADELIKQNDRDYIRYKDKVRFILTAAQEKLDELRAQHPEHDLDWVFEARKIFEESYKRIEELNVPIAGGYLNELLRERKEISLNMLESYYDVASHNDNMNDAKEQAEEARKAGKRRPTFNAAVWNNRLAQYNGKLSGLQKQWAENKSKLEAVVGPVIDRTAVAKKTAASMRNNDDAAVRAANYPGVAEQNGDAYSLLGGENLPEISAYGNGAQ
;
A
#
# COMPACT_ATOMS: atom_id res chain seq x y z
N MET A 1 -14.22 -68.16 -9.67
CA MET A 1 -14.01 -67.29 -8.49
C MET A 1 -15.38 -67.06 -7.85
N THR A 2 -15.58 -67.35 -6.56
CA THR A 2 -16.90 -67.15 -5.92
C THR A 2 -17.12 -65.67 -5.64
N VAL A 3 -18.37 -65.18 -5.70
CA VAL A 3 -18.73 -63.76 -5.53
C VAL A 3 -18.10 -63.14 -4.27
N ARG A 4 -18.03 -63.90 -3.16
CA ARG A 4 -17.31 -63.49 -1.93
C ARG A 4 -15.82 -63.19 -2.14
N LYS A 5 -15.10 -63.97 -2.96
CA LYS A 5 -13.67 -63.74 -3.25
C LYS A 5 -13.46 -62.52 -4.15
N ALA A 6 -14.40 -62.22 -5.05
CA ALA A 6 -14.33 -61.03 -5.91
C ALA A 6 -14.59 -59.73 -5.13
N VAL A 7 -15.55 -59.73 -4.21
CA VAL A 7 -15.81 -58.57 -3.33
C VAL A 7 -14.63 -58.29 -2.39
N ILE A 8 -14.04 -59.34 -1.79
CA ILE A 8 -12.86 -59.19 -0.93
C ILE A 8 -11.66 -58.64 -1.73
N LEU A 9 -11.47 -59.12 -2.96
CA LEU A 9 -10.39 -58.63 -3.82
C LEU A 9 -10.61 -57.17 -4.24
N GLY A 10 -11.85 -56.78 -4.56
CA GLY A 10 -12.19 -55.39 -4.90
C GLY A 10 -11.92 -54.41 -3.74
N VAL A 11 -12.34 -54.77 -2.52
CA VAL A 11 -12.07 -53.95 -1.32
C VAL A 11 -10.56 -53.85 -1.04
N LEU A 12 -9.81 -54.95 -1.18
CA LEU A 12 -8.34 -54.92 -1.03
C LEU A 12 -7.66 -54.02 -2.07
N LEU A 13 -8.18 -53.97 -3.29
CA LEU A 13 -7.63 -53.17 -4.37
C LEU A 13 -7.91 -51.67 -4.15
N GLU A 14 -9.11 -51.30 -3.69
CA GLU A 14 -9.40 -49.92 -3.27
C GLU A 14 -8.55 -49.48 -2.08
N LEU A 15 -8.32 -50.37 -1.11
CA LEU A 15 -7.48 -50.08 0.06
C LEU A 15 -6.00 -49.94 -0.33
N LEU A 16 -5.51 -50.75 -1.27
CA LEU A 16 -4.17 -50.60 -1.86
C LEU A 16 -4.04 -49.32 -2.70
N LEU A 17 -5.06 -48.96 -3.49
CA LEU A 17 -5.09 -47.70 -4.23
C LEU A 17 -5.14 -46.50 -3.29
N GLY A 18 -5.89 -46.57 -2.19
CA GLY A 18 -5.90 -45.55 -1.14
C GLY A 18 -4.56 -45.42 -0.41
N ILE A 19 -3.89 -46.53 -0.11
CA ILE A 19 -2.54 -46.55 0.46
C ILE A 19 -1.51 -46.00 -0.54
N ALA A 20 -1.62 -46.36 -1.82
CA ALA A 20 -0.73 -45.87 -2.87
C ALA A 20 -0.94 -44.38 -3.15
N ALA A 21 -2.19 -43.91 -3.16
CA ALA A 21 -2.54 -42.48 -3.28
C ALA A 21 -2.08 -41.69 -2.05
N GLY A 22 -2.24 -42.25 -0.84
CA GLY A 22 -1.70 -41.69 0.39
C GLY A 22 -0.16 -41.64 0.38
N ALA A 23 0.50 -42.73 -0.03
CA ALA A 23 1.94 -42.80 -0.16
C ALA A 23 2.46 -41.83 -1.23
N PHE A 24 1.77 -41.68 -2.36
CA PHE A 24 2.11 -40.69 -3.39
C PHE A 24 1.95 -39.26 -2.86
N TYR A 25 0.85 -38.99 -2.18
CA TYR A 25 0.60 -37.70 -1.54
C TYR A 25 1.71 -37.36 -0.52
N PHE A 26 1.96 -38.25 0.45
CA PHE A 26 2.90 -38.02 1.54
C PHE A 26 4.38 -38.19 1.16
N LYS A 27 4.74 -38.97 0.13
CA LYS A 27 6.14 -39.15 -0.29
C LYS A 27 6.57 -38.29 -1.47
N PHE A 28 5.64 -37.77 -2.27
CA PHE A 28 6.01 -37.06 -3.51
C PHE A 28 5.31 -35.72 -3.65
N TYR A 29 3.97 -35.67 -3.55
CA TYR A 29 3.23 -34.43 -3.83
C TYR A 29 3.52 -33.30 -2.84
N ILE A 30 3.66 -33.60 -1.54
CA ILE A 30 3.99 -32.58 -0.52
C ILE A 30 5.38 -31.94 -0.69
N TYR A 31 6.25 -32.56 -1.50
CA TYR A 31 7.61 -32.10 -1.80
C TYR A 31 7.70 -31.43 -3.17
N THR A 32 6.57 -30.99 -3.74
CA THR A 32 6.56 -30.21 -4.99
C THR A 32 6.53 -28.71 -4.70
N PRO A 33 7.14 -27.87 -5.57
CA PRO A 33 7.03 -26.42 -5.45
C PRO A 33 5.57 -25.94 -5.50
N THR A 34 4.77 -26.54 -6.37
CA THR A 34 3.33 -26.26 -6.53
C THR A 34 2.55 -26.53 -5.23
N TYR A 35 2.87 -27.61 -4.51
CA TYR A 35 2.27 -27.87 -3.21
C TYR A 35 2.65 -26.78 -2.21
N SER A 36 3.91 -26.35 -2.16
CA SER A 36 4.33 -25.28 -1.25
C SER A 36 3.58 -23.98 -1.52
N LEU A 37 3.40 -23.60 -2.79
CA LEU A 37 2.61 -22.41 -3.18
C LEU A 37 1.14 -22.53 -2.76
N ARG A 38 0.51 -23.69 -2.98
CA ARG A 38 -0.87 -23.94 -2.49
C ARG A 38 -0.95 -23.95 -0.97
N ALA A 39 0.05 -24.47 -0.28
CA ALA A 39 0.13 -24.47 1.18
C ALA A 39 0.28 -23.04 1.73
N MET A 40 1.10 -22.19 1.10
CA MET A 40 1.19 -20.76 1.41
C MET A 40 -0.17 -20.08 1.25
N GLN A 41 -0.84 -20.26 0.11
CA GLN A 41 -2.15 -19.68 -0.15
C GLN A 41 -3.19 -20.14 0.89
N LYS A 42 -3.22 -21.44 1.19
CA LYS A 42 -4.11 -21.99 2.22
C LYS A 42 -3.80 -21.41 3.60
N ALA A 43 -2.52 -21.30 3.97
CA ALA A 43 -2.10 -20.73 5.25
C ALA A 43 -2.54 -19.27 5.39
N ILE A 44 -2.47 -18.48 4.33
CA ILE A 44 -3.00 -17.10 4.29
C ILE A 44 -4.52 -17.11 4.50
N GLN A 45 -5.26 -17.97 3.78
CA GLN A 45 -6.73 -18.03 3.86
C GLN A 45 -7.26 -18.49 5.22
N THR A 46 -6.58 -19.44 5.85
CA THR A 46 -6.99 -20.00 7.14
C THR A 46 -6.37 -19.28 8.34
N GLY A 47 -5.57 -18.24 8.11
CA GLY A 47 -4.80 -17.51 9.12
C GLY A 47 -3.78 -18.34 9.90
N ASN A 48 -3.19 -19.35 9.27
CA ASN A 48 -2.17 -20.21 9.87
C ASN A 48 -0.77 -19.63 9.66
N VAL A 49 -0.37 -18.72 10.55
CA VAL A 49 0.94 -18.06 10.50
C VAL A 49 2.10 -19.05 10.60
N ASP A 50 2.01 -20.06 11.47
CA ASP A 50 3.09 -21.03 11.68
C ASP A 50 3.36 -21.86 10.43
N GLU A 51 2.31 -22.28 9.72
CA GLU A 51 2.48 -22.98 8.45
C GLU A 51 3.06 -22.06 7.37
N LEU A 52 2.64 -20.79 7.33
CA LEU A 52 3.16 -19.83 6.36
C LEU A 52 4.66 -19.57 6.54
N GLN A 53 5.11 -19.39 7.78
CA GLN A 53 6.54 -19.17 8.11
C GLN A 53 7.42 -20.38 7.78
N LYS A 54 6.86 -21.59 7.71
CA LYS A 54 7.59 -22.78 7.23
C LYS A 54 7.79 -22.77 5.71
N ARG A 55 7.00 -22.00 4.96
CA ARG A 55 7.01 -21.98 3.48
C ARG A 55 7.60 -20.70 2.89
N ILE A 56 7.79 -19.66 3.69
CA ILE A 56 8.36 -18.38 3.27
C ILE A 56 9.53 -18.03 4.19
N ASP A 57 10.67 -17.73 3.59
CA ASP A 57 11.75 -17.02 4.27
C ASP A 57 11.36 -15.53 4.37
N MET A 58 10.69 -15.20 5.48
CA MET A 58 10.13 -13.87 5.70
C MET A 58 11.21 -12.79 5.70
N ASP A 59 12.39 -13.08 6.25
CA ASP A 59 13.46 -12.09 6.35
C ASP A 59 14.06 -11.81 4.97
N ALA A 60 14.34 -12.87 4.20
CA ALA A 60 14.82 -12.73 2.84
C ALA A 60 13.84 -11.94 1.96
N ILE A 61 12.53 -12.24 2.07
CA ILE A 61 11.51 -11.57 1.27
C ILE A 61 11.33 -10.11 1.69
N PHE A 62 11.05 -9.82 2.96
CA PHE A 62 10.68 -8.46 3.37
C PHE A 62 11.89 -7.53 3.49
N GLN A 63 13.00 -7.98 4.10
CA GLN A 63 14.21 -7.14 4.20
C GLN A 63 14.93 -7.04 2.86
N GLY A 64 14.97 -8.12 2.07
CA GLY A 64 15.52 -8.10 0.72
C GLY A 64 14.74 -7.15 -0.20
N SER A 65 13.41 -7.21 -0.16
CA SER A 65 12.54 -6.28 -0.90
C SER A 65 12.72 -4.84 -0.44
N SER A 66 12.83 -4.57 0.87
CA SER A 66 13.08 -3.22 1.40
C SER A 66 14.33 -2.57 0.82
N LYS A 67 15.43 -3.34 0.72
CA LYS A 67 16.69 -2.86 0.13
C LYS A 67 16.55 -2.58 -1.37
N LYS A 68 15.89 -3.49 -2.12
CA LYS A 68 15.57 -3.29 -3.54
C LYS A 68 14.74 -2.02 -3.76
N LEU A 69 13.77 -1.74 -2.88
CA LEU A 69 12.96 -0.52 -2.94
C LEU A 69 13.77 0.75 -2.63
N ALA A 70 14.76 0.69 -1.74
CA ALA A 70 15.64 1.82 -1.43
C ALA A 70 16.41 2.33 -2.66
N GLU A 71 16.63 1.48 -3.67
CA GLU A 71 17.28 1.85 -4.94
C GLU A 71 16.34 2.60 -5.90
N LEU A 72 15.03 2.46 -5.70
CA LEU A 72 13.99 3.02 -6.58
C LEU A 72 13.44 4.36 -6.07
N VAL A 73 13.65 4.65 -4.79
CA VAL A 73 13.03 5.80 -4.10
C VAL A 73 14.06 6.91 -3.89
N PRO A 74 13.72 8.18 -4.19
CA PRO A 74 14.57 9.33 -3.90
C PRO A 74 14.98 9.43 -2.43
N GLN A 75 16.18 9.95 -2.15
CA GLN A 75 16.73 10.02 -0.78
C GLN A 75 16.01 11.01 0.14
N ASP A 76 15.30 11.97 -0.44
CA ASP A 76 14.52 12.99 0.25
C ASP A 76 13.10 12.53 0.60
N GLU A 77 12.67 11.35 0.14
CA GLU A 77 11.39 10.77 0.53
C GLU A 77 11.40 10.38 2.02
N PRO A 78 10.33 10.68 2.79
CA PRO A 78 10.29 10.41 4.23
C PRO A 78 10.55 8.94 4.61
N VAL A 79 10.23 8.00 3.73
CA VAL A 79 10.38 6.56 3.94
C VAL A 79 11.82 6.04 3.67
N TYR A 80 12.66 6.82 2.98
CA TYR A 80 13.96 6.36 2.48
C TYR A 80 14.89 5.81 3.58
N GLY A 81 14.96 6.49 4.73
CA GLY A 81 15.78 6.06 5.86
C GLY A 81 15.46 4.62 6.30
N LYS A 82 14.16 4.31 6.41
CA LYS A 82 13.65 2.99 6.81
C LYS A 82 13.80 1.93 5.73
N LEU A 83 13.73 2.32 4.45
CA LEU A 83 14.01 1.40 3.34
C LEU A 83 15.47 0.95 3.39
N LYS A 84 16.38 1.91 3.60
CA LYS A 84 17.82 1.70 3.63
C LYS A 84 18.28 0.86 4.81
N ASP A 85 17.73 1.09 6.00
CA ASP A 85 18.10 0.33 7.20
C ASP A 85 17.35 -1.01 7.33
N GLY A 86 16.35 -1.26 6.49
CA GLY A 86 15.56 -2.50 6.45
C GLY A 86 14.37 -2.53 7.40
N SER A 87 14.21 -1.54 8.28
CA SER A 87 13.09 -1.47 9.23
C SER A 87 11.73 -1.30 8.57
N PHE A 88 11.68 -0.81 7.33
CA PHE A 88 10.46 -0.83 6.52
C PHE A 88 10.01 -2.26 6.17
N GLY A 89 10.96 -3.15 5.88
CA GLY A 89 10.68 -4.57 5.67
C GLY A 89 10.09 -5.23 6.92
N ASP A 90 10.64 -4.93 8.09
CA ASP A 90 10.11 -5.45 9.36
C ASP A 90 8.65 -4.99 9.61
N LEU A 91 8.34 -3.72 9.32
CA LEU A 91 6.97 -3.18 9.38
C LEU A 91 6.03 -3.93 8.42
N CYS A 92 6.42 -4.09 7.15
CA CYS A 92 5.61 -4.81 6.16
C CYS A 92 5.38 -6.27 6.55
N ARG A 93 6.39 -6.92 7.14
CA ARG A 93 6.29 -8.28 7.65
C ARG A 93 5.27 -8.36 8.79
N GLU A 94 5.34 -7.46 9.76
CA GLU A 94 4.41 -7.42 10.88
C GLU A 94 2.95 -7.19 10.42
N ASP A 95 2.75 -6.24 9.50
CA ASP A 95 1.43 -5.94 8.94
C ASP A 95 0.88 -7.13 8.13
N PHE A 96 1.73 -7.78 7.33
CA PHE A 96 1.35 -8.96 6.56
C PHE A 96 0.99 -10.14 7.47
N LEU A 97 1.76 -10.39 8.53
CA LEU A 97 1.46 -11.44 9.50
C LEU A 97 0.16 -11.14 10.27
N THR A 98 -0.09 -9.87 10.61
CA THR A 98 -1.37 -9.43 11.19
C THR A 98 -2.53 -9.66 10.22
N TYR A 99 -2.34 -9.34 8.94
CA TYR A 99 -3.31 -9.61 7.89
C TYR A 99 -3.62 -11.10 7.78
N VAL A 100 -2.60 -11.96 7.71
CA VAL A 100 -2.78 -13.42 7.67
C VAL A 100 -3.58 -13.88 8.88
N LYS A 101 -3.20 -13.46 10.09
CA LYS A 101 -3.84 -13.90 11.33
C LYS A 101 -5.30 -13.46 11.46
N THR A 102 -5.64 -12.27 10.96
CA THR A 102 -6.95 -11.64 11.24
C THR A 102 -7.85 -11.51 10.01
N GLY A 103 -7.32 -11.73 8.81
CA GLY A 103 -7.98 -11.46 7.54
C GLY A 103 -8.10 -9.97 7.20
N LYS A 104 -7.51 -9.07 8.01
CA LYS A 104 -7.62 -7.61 7.85
C LYS A 104 -6.26 -6.95 7.99
N TRP A 105 -5.97 -6.01 7.10
CA TRP A 105 -4.79 -5.17 7.23
C TRP A 105 -4.93 -4.28 8.48
N PRO A 106 -3.82 -4.00 9.18
CA PRO A 106 -3.84 -3.05 10.29
C PRO A 106 -4.36 -1.69 9.81
N GLU A 107 -5.34 -1.15 10.52
CA GLU A 107 -5.82 0.21 10.30
C GLU A 107 -5.09 1.12 11.29
N PRO A 108 -4.08 1.89 10.84
CA PRO A 108 -3.36 2.76 11.76
C PRO A 108 -4.27 3.93 12.18
N GLU A 109 -4.17 4.36 13.45
CA GLU A 109 -4.91 5.53 13.95
C GLU A 109 -4.64 6.79 13.11
N LYS A 110 -3.44 6.88 12.56
CA LYS A 110 -3.00 7.93 11.63
C LYS A 110 -2.26 7.32 10.45
N ILE A 111 -2.59 7.78 9.25
CA ILE A 111 -1.87 7.38 8.04
C ILE A 111 -0.46 7.98 8.09
N THR A 112 0.57 7.14 8.01
CA THR A 112 1.97 7.56 8.01
C THR A 112 2.55 7.52 6.59
N ALA A 113 3.78 8.03 6.43
CA ALA A 113 4.49 7.93 5.17
C ALA A 113 4.73 6.45 4.80
N GLU A 114 5.04 5.61 5.78
CA GLU A 114 5.27 4.17 5.61
C GLU A 114 3.99 3.46 5.18
N SER A 115 2.86 3.68 5.86
CA SER A 115 1.60 3.01 5.52
C SER A 115 1.07 3.44 4.15
N SER A 116 1.29 4.70 3.76
CA SER A 116 0.99 5.18 2.39
C SER A 116 1.95 4.58 1.36
N PHE A 117 3.22 4.38 1.72
CA PHE A 117 4.19 3.77 0.82
C PHE A 117 3.91 2.28 0.61
N GLN A 118 3.42 1.56 1.62
CA GLN A 118 2.90 0.20 1.48
C GLN A 118 1.78 0.11 0.43
N ASP A 119 0.84 1.07 0.44
CA ASP A 119 -0.21 1.16 -0.59
C ASP A 119 0.40 1.49 -1.96
N LYS A 120 1.38 2.41 -2.01
CA LYS A 120 2.09 2.80 -3.24
C LYS A 120 2.84 1.65 -3.91
N ILE A 121 3.32 0.66 -3.17
CA ILE A 121 3.98 -0.55 -3.71
C ILE A 121 3.04 -1.74 -3.87
N GLY A 122 1.75 -1.54 -3.61
CA GLY A 122 0.71 -2.54 -3.79
C GLY A 122 0.68 -3.63 -2.71
N LEU A 123 1.34 -3.45 -1.55
CA LEU A 123 1.40 -4.49 -0.51
C LEU A 123 -0.01 -4.91 -0.05
N LYS A 124 -0.91 -3.93 0.09
CA LYS A 124 -2.27 -4.12 0.61
C LYS A 124 -3.32 -4.35 -0.47
N THR A 125 -3.00 -4.06 -1.72
CA THR A 125 -3.94 -4.00 -2.86
C THR A 125 -3.71 -5.10 -3.89
N VAL A 126 -2.51 -5.68 -3.93
CA VAL A 126 -2.18 -6.76 -4.86
C VAL A 126 -2.95 -8.03 -4.52
N SER A 127 -3.43 -8.73 -5.53
CA SER A 127 -4.09 -10.03 -5.38
C SER A 127 -3.53 -11.06 -6.35
N PHE A 128 -3.39 -12.30 -5.88
CA PHE A 128 -2.93 -13.40 -6.70
C PHE A 128 -4.08 -13.94 -7.57
N ARG A 129 -3.80 -14.15 -8.85
CA ARG A 129 -4.78 -14.68 -9.81
C ARG A 129 -4.54 -16.14 -10.14
N SER A 130 -3.40 -16.44 -10.76
CA SER A 130 -3.10 -17.76 -11.31
C SER A 130 -1.61 -18.08 -11.24
N LEU A 131 -1.32 -19.38 -11.12
CA LEU A 131 0.01 -19.93 -11.35
C LEU A 131 0.15 -20.17 -12.86
N GLU A 132 1.10 -19.50 -13.49
CA GLU A 132 1.30 -19.54 -14.95
C GLU A 132 2.31 -20.62 -15.35
N TYR A 133 3.43 -20.70 -14.63
CA TYR A 133 4.49 -21.68 -14.91
C TYR A 133 5.33 -21.99 -13.66
N VAL A 134 6.04 -23.12 -13.71
CA VAL A 134 7.10 -23.49 -12.77
C VAL A 134 8.25 -24.13 -13.57
N TYR A 135 9.49 -23.67 -13.39
CA TYR A 135 10.68 -24.26 -14.02
C TYR A 135 11.86 -24.33 -13.05
N ARG A 136 12.82 -25.24 -13.30
CA ARG A 136 14.06 -25.38 -12.51
C ARG A 136 15.08 -24.31 -12.92
N ASP A 137 15.84 -23.80 -11.97
CA ASP A 137 16.95 -22.88 -12.25
C ASP A 137 18.27 -23.66 -12.44
N PRO A 138 19.08 -23.37 -13.49
CA PRO A 138 18.81 -22.43 -14.58
C PRO A 138 17.73 -22.95 -15.56
N PRO A 139 17.07 -22.07 -16.34
CA PRO A 139 15.94 -22.45 -17.18
C PRO A 139 16.28 -23.58 -18.17
N PRO A 140 15.29 -24.41 -18.56
CA PRO A 140 15.49 -25.44 -19.56
C PRO A 140 16.08 -24.88 -20.86
N GLY A 141 17.23 -25.40 -21.29
CA GLY A 141 17.94 -24.94 -22.50
C GLY A 141 19.12 -23.99 -22.26
N GLU A 142 19.33 -23.52 -21.02
CA GLU A 142 20.51 -22.74 -20.61
C GLU A 142 21.47 -23.53 -19.68
N GLU A 143 21.22 -24.82 -19.49
CA GLU A 143 22.11 -25.72 -18.76
C GLU A 143 23.37 -26.03 -19.60
N ASP A 144 24.55 -25.68 -19.07
CA ASP A 144 25.82 -26.26 -19.51
C ASP A 144 25.76 -27.77 -19.22
N ARG A 145 25.32 -28.56 -20.21
CA ARG A 145 24.97 -29.98 -20.04
C ARG A 145 26.02 -30.77 -19.24
N LYS A 146 25.62 -31.18 -18.04
CA LYS A 146 25.99 -32.46 -17.45
C LYS A 146 24.70 -33.26 -17.24
N ASP A 147 24.79 -34.56 -17.47
CA ASP A 147 23.64 -35.44 -17.68
C ASP A 147 22.55 -35.33 -16.59
N GLU A 148 21.29 -35.15 -17.02
CA GLU A 148 20.11 -35.06 -16.15
C GLU A 148 20.02 -36.22 -15.15
N THR A 149 19.80 -35.92 -13.88
CA THR A 149 19.60 -36.96 -12.86
C THR A 149 18.22 -37.63 -13.00
N LEU A 150 18.08 -38.88 -12.56
CA LEU A 150 16.80 -39.61 -12.49
C LEU A 150 15.71 -38.81 -11.76
N THR A 151 16.10 -38.07 -10.72
CA THR A 151 15.19 -37.18 -9.96
C THR A 151 14.66 -36.05 -10.84
N ASP A 152 15.47 -35.57 -11.78
CA ASP A 152 15.13 -34.47 -12.68
C ASP A 152 14.22 -34.92 -13.80
N LYS A 153 14.47 -36.11 -14.35
CA LYS A 153 13.54 -36.76 -15.29
C LYS A 153 12.19 -37.04 -14.64
N VAL A 154 12.20 -37.49 -13.37
CA VAL A 154 10.96 -37.76 -12.61
C VAL A 154 10.23 -36.47 -12.26
N LEU A 155 10.93 -35.40 -11.85
CA LEU A 155 10.31 -34.09 -11.57
C LEU A 155 9.75 -33.46 -12.85
N SER A 156 10.49 -33.49 -13.95
CA SER A 156 10.04 -33.02 -15.26
C SER A 156 8.80 -33.78 -15.70
N TYR A 157 8.83 -35.12 -15.66
CA TYR A 157 7.68 -35.99 -15.97
C TYR A 157 6.47 -35.70 -15.08
N ILE A 158 6.68 -35.51 -13.77
CA ILE A 158 5.61 -35.16 -12.81
C ILE A 158 5.04 -33.77 -13.13
N LEU A 159 5.88 -32.78 -13.43
CA LEU A 159 5.45 -31.44 -13.81
C LEU A 159 4.65 -31.45 -15.12
N THR A 160 5.08 -32.24 -16.12
CA THR A 160 4.35 -32.47 -17.36
C THR A 160 2.99 -33.11 -17.10
N LYS A 161 2.92 -34.15 -16.26
CA LYS A 161 1.64 -34.82 -15.94
C LYS A 161 0.69 -33.95 -15.10
N ILE A 162 1.23 -33.10 -14.23
CA ILE A 162 0.44 -32.09 -13.52
C ILE A 162 -0.09 -31.05 -14.52
N ASN A 163 0.72 -30.64 -15.49
CA ASN A 163 0.28 -29.72 -16.55
C ASN A 163 -0.84 -30.36 -17.40
N ASP A 164 -0.67 -31.60 -17.87
CA ASP A 164 -1.67 -32.37 -18.62
C ASP A 164 -3.01 -32.47 -17.86
N TYR A 165 -2.95 -32.72 -16.54
CA TYR A 165 -4.14 -32.81 -15.69
C TYR A 165 -4.85 -31.47 -15.48
N MET A 166 -4.09 -30.37 -15.47
CA MET A 166 -4.61 -29.02 -15.25
C MET A 166 -5.15 -28.39 -16.55
N THR A 167 -4.60 -28.76 -17.72
CA THR A 167 -4.98 -28.18 -19.03
C THR A 167 -5.90 -29.08 -19.86
N GLY A 168 -6.01 -30.37 -19.54
CA GLY A 168 -6.86 -31.32 -20.25
C GLY A 168 -6.32 -31.77 -21.61
N GLU A 169 -5.08 -31.43 -21.95
CA GLU A 169 -4.42 -31.85 -23.19
C GLU A 169 -3.25 -32.80 -22.92
N GLU A 170 -3.19 -33.92 -23.66
CA GLU A 170 -2.05 -34.84 -23.60
C GLU A 170 -0.85 -34.27 -24.38
N SER A 171 0.22 -33.95 -23.66
CA SER A 171 1.52 -33.70 -24.29
C SER A 171 2.17 -35.00 -24.79
N LYS A 172 2.83 -34.95 -25.96
CA LYS A 172 3.43 -36.13 -26.61
C LYS A 172 4.58 -36.69 -25.76
N GLU A 173 4.48 -37.99 -25.47
CA GLU A 173 5.45 -38.79 -24.70
C GLU A 173 6.90 -38.63 -25.20
N VAL A 174 7.80 -38.27 -24.30
CA VAL A 174 9.25 -38.36 -24.52
C VAL A 174 9.74 -39.65 -23.87
N ALA A 175 10.19 -40.60 -24.69
CA ALA A 175 10.73 -41.87 -24.22
C ALA A 175 12.07 -41.66 -23.48
N THR A 176 12.15 -42.11 -22.23
CA THR A 176 13.38 -42.05 -21.42
C THR A 176 14.06 -43.41 -21.34
N GLU A 177 15.24 -43.54 -21.94
CA GLU A 177 16.21 -44.61 -21.68
C GLU A 177 16.95 -44.39 -20.35
N GLU A 178 17.23 -45.50 -19.64
CA GLU A 178 17.98 -45.56 -18.39
C GLU A 178 19.48 -45.27 -18.60
N VAL A 179 20.01 -44.25 -17.91
CA VAL A 179 21.45 -44.00 -17.78
C VAL A 179 21.75 -43.60 -16.32
N ALA A 180 22.86 -44.10 -15.79
CA ALA A 180 23.29 -44.02 -14.40
C ALA A 180 23.73 -42.60 -13.95
N LEU A 181 23.48 -42.32 -12.67
CA LEU A 181 23.55 -41.03 -11.96
C LEU A 181 24.96 -40.60 -11.50
N GLN A 182 25.27 -39.30 -11.64
CA GLN A 182 26.08 -38.54 -10.70
C GLN A 182 25.19 -37.42 -10.11
N GLU A 183 25.09 -37.33 -8.78
CA GLU A 183 24.33 -36.28 -8.09
C GLU A 183 25.04 -34.92 -8.28
N GLU A 184 24.33 -33.91 -8.78
CA GLU A 184 24.84 -32.54 -8.78
C GLU A 184 24.94 -31.99 -7.36
N GLU A 185 26.13 -31.58 -6.94
CA GLU A 185 26.38 -30.87 -5.68
C GLU A 185 25.83 -29.43 -5.75
N GLY A 186 24.56 -29.23 -5.40
CA GLY A 186 23.98 -27.89 -5.26
C GLY A 186 22.52 -27.87 -4.77
N PRO A 187 22.06 -26.79 -4.13
CA PRO A 187 20.66 -26.66 -3.70
C PRO A 187 19.73 -26.54 -4.92
N ILE A 188 18.73 -27.42 -5.01
CA ILE A 188 17.73 -27.38 -6.08
C ILE A 188 16.84 -26.14 -5.93
N ARG A 189 16.77 -25.33 -6.99
CA ARG A 189 16.01 -24.07 -7.06
C ARG A 189 15.03 -24.09 -8.22
N VAL A 190 13.91 -23.39 -8.05
CA VAL A 190 12.88 -23.23 -9.08
C VAL A 190 12.36 -21.81 -9.10
N THR A 191 11.85 -21.41 -10.26
CA THR A 191 11.09 -20.18 -10.45
C THR A 191 9.64 -20.53 -10.74
N ALA A 192 8.71 -19.89 -10.03
CA ALA A 192 7.28 -19.97 -10.28
C ALA A 192 6.73 -18.61 -10.70
N GLY A 193 6.09 -18.55 -11.87
CA GLY A 193 5.42 -17.36 -12.38
C GLY A 193 4.01 -17.24 -11.85
N ILE A 194 3.71 -16.20 -11.06
CA ILE A 194 2.37 -15.94 -10.52
C ILE A 194 1.79 -14.67 -11.14
N ARG A 195 0.66 -14.78 -11.82
CA ARG A 195 -0.09 -13.62 -12.30
C ARG A 195 -0.73 -12.90 -11.12
N VAL A 196 -0.58 -11.58 -11.10
CA VAL A 196 -1.16 -10.71 -10.08
C VAL A 196 -2.07 -9.66 -10.69
N TYR A 197 -3.08 -9.28 -9.92
CA TYR A 197 -3.91 -8.12 -10.15
C TYR A 197 -3.53 -7.02 -9.17
N GLU A 198 -3.32 -5.83 -9.70
CA GLU A 198 -3.16 -4.61 -8.91
C GLU A 198 -4.11 -3.56 -9.51
N PRO A 199 -4.99 -2.90 -8.74
CA PRO A 199 -5.96 -1.93 -9.26
C PRO A 199 -5.42 -0.92 -10.27
N ASN A 200 -4.19 -0.42 -10.07
CA ASN A 200 -3.59 0.57 -10.97
C ASN A 200 -2.86 -0.04 -12.19
N PHE A 201 -2.81 -1.38 -12.28
CA PHE A 201 -2.18 -2.13 -13.36
C PHE A 201 -3.06 -3.19 -14.04
N GLY A 202 -4.16 -3.60 -13.44
CA GLY A 202 -4.92 -4.76 -13.89
C GLY A 202 -4.13 -6.06 -13.74
N ASP A 203 -4.41 -7.04 -14.61
CA ASP A 203 -3.85 -8.40 -14.59
C ASP A 203 -2.57 -8.58 -15.45
N THR A 204 -1.83 -7.50 -15.70
CA THR A 204 -0.76 -7.48 -16.72
C THR A 204 0.58 -8.04 -16.25
N TYR A 205 0.76 -8.25 -14.94
CA TYR A 205 2.07 -8.59 -14.38
C TYR A 205 2.14 -10.04 -13.87
N ILE A 206 3.29 -10.69 -14.11
CA ILE A 206 3.65 -12.00 -13.57
C ILE A 206 4.85 -11.82 -12.64
N LEU A 207 4.71 -12.14 -11.35
CA LEU A 207 5.80 -12.16 -10.39
C LEU A 207 6.56 -13.49 -10.47
N ASN A 208 7.88 -13.43 -10.53
CA ASN A 208 8.77 -14.59 -10.55
C ASN A 208 9.21 -14.93 -9.12
N LEU A 209 8.50 -15.87 -8.50
CA LEU A 209 8.80 -16.35 -7.16
C LEU A 209 9.93 -17.38 -7.21
N LYS A 210 11.02 -17.12 -6.51
CA LYS A 210 12.15 -18.06 -6.37
C LYS A 210 11.94 -18.95 -5.15
N LEU A 211 11.91 -20.26 -5.38
CA LEU A 211 11.81 -21.25 -4.31
C LEU A 211 13.08 -22.11 -4.25
N GLN A 212 13.48 -22.47 -3.03
CA GLN A 212 14.60 -23.38 -2.77
C GLN A 212 14.13 -24.59 -1.98
N ARG A 213 14.55 -25.77 -2.43
CA ARG A 213 14.33 -27.03 -1.70
C ARG A 213 15.16 -27.05 -0.43
N GLN A 214 14.54 -27.43 0.67
CA GLN A 214 15.13 -27.59 1.99
C GLN A 214 15.59 -29.05 2.19
N ASP A 215 16.39 -29.29 3.23
CA ASP A 215 16.91 -30.62 3.56
C ASP A 215 15.81 -31.64 3.86
N ASP A 216 14.68 -31.19 4.40
CA ASP A 216 13.49 -32.01 4.67
C ASP A 216 12.65 -32.29 3.41
N GLY A 217 13.09 -31.81 2.25
CA GLY A 217 12.41 -31.92 0.96
C GLY A 217 11.34 -30.88 0.70
N SER A 218 11.00 -30.04 1.68
CA SER A 218 10.03 -28.95 1.51
C SER A 218 10.60 -27.82 0.65
N TRP A 219 9.74 -26.93 0.16
CA TRP A 219 10.16 -25.75 -0.61
C TRP A 219 9.85 -24.48 0.16
N LYS A 220 10.83 -23.56 0.21
CA LYS A 220 10.64 -22.21 0.74
C LYS A 220 10.80 -21.16 -0.33
N LEU A 221 9.87 -20.20 -0.37
CA LEU A 221 9.99 -18.95 -1.10
C LEU A 221 11.04 -18.07 -0.41
N TYR A 222 12.05 -17.60 -1.14
CA TYR A 222 13.13 -16.79 -0.57
C TYR A 222 13.42 -15.50 -1.35
N ASP A 223 12.99 -15.38 -2.61
CA ASP A 223 13.10 -14.13 -3.36
C ASP A 223 11.95 -13.97 -4.36
N ILE A 224 11.75 -12.73 -4.80
CA ILE A 224 10.94 -12.38 -5.96
C ILE A 224 11.88 -11.70 -6.95
N GLU A 225 12.25 -12.44 -7.99
CA GLU A 225 13.33 -12.08 -8.92
C GLU A 225 13.07 -10.74 -9.61
N ASN A 226 11.85 -10.54 -10.10
CA ASN A 226 11.45 -9.37 -10.86
C ASN A 226 10.69 -8.32 -10.01
N TYR A 227 10.86 -8.35 -8.68
CA TYR A 227 10.17 -7.43 -7.77
C TYR A 227 10.56 -5.96 -7.99
N SER A 228 11.85 -5.66 -8.20
CA SER A 228 12.29 -4.28 -8.42
C SER A 228 11.62 -3.66 -9.64
N ARG A 229 11.45 -4.45 -10.72
CA ARG A 229 10.76 -3.99 -11.92
C ARG A 229 9.28 -3.75 -11.67
N TYR A 230 8.61 -4.68 -10.99
CA TYR A 230 7.20 -4.54 -10.60
C TYR A 230 6.98 -3.27 -9.78
N ALA A 231 7.80 -3.10 -8.74
CA ALA A 231 7.70 -1.96 -7.83
C ALA A 231 8.03 -0.64 -8.53
N ASP A 232 9.07 -0.57 -9.37
CA ASP A 232 9.44 0.63 -10.12
C ASP A 232 8.31 1.08 -11.06
N GLU A 233 7.73 0.15 -11.82
CA GLU A 233 6.60 0.45 -12.68
C GLU A 233 5.42 0.97 -11.84
N LEU A 234 5.08 0.32 -10.71
CA LEU A 234 3.92 0.67 -9.88
C LEU A 234 4.11 2.03 -9.19
N ILE A 235 5.31 2.27 -8.66
CA ILE A 235 5.74 3.55 -8.08
C ILE A 235 5.57 4.66 -9.11
N LYS A 236 6.05 4.46 -10.35
CA LYS A 236 5.91 5.45 -11.43
C LYS A 236 4.45 5.73 -11.76
N GLN A 237 3.61 4.70 -11.84
CA GLN A 237 2.19 4.87 -12.12
C GLN A 237 1.50 5.66 -10.99
N ASN A 238 1.75 5.29 -9.73
CA ASN A 238 1.19 5.97 -8.56
C ASN A 238 1.72 7.40 -8.40
N ASP A 239 3.00 7.65 -8.70
CA ASP A 239 3.62 8.97 -8.63
C ASP A 239 3.04 9.94 -9.65
N ARG A 240 2.62 9.47 -10.82
CA ARG A 240 1.99 10.33 -11.82
C ARG A 240 0.71 10.96 -11.28
N ASP A 241 -0.16 10.17 -10.65
CA ASP A 241 -1.41 10.67 -10.07
C ASP A 241 -1.15 11.49 -8.81
N TYR A 242 -0.19 11.04 -7.99
CA TYR A 242 0.21 11.74 -6.79
C TYR A 242 0.80 13.13 -7.07
N ILE A 243 1.64 13.28 -8.11
CA ILE A 243 2.20 14.58 -8.51
C ILE A 243 1.07 15.56 -8.86
N ARG A 244 0.04 15.10 -9.58
CA ARG A 244 -1.12 15.95 -9.92
C ARG A 244 -1.88 16.39 -8.68
N TYR A 245 -2.15 15.46 -7.77
CA TYR A 245 -2.79 15.75 -6.49
C TYR A 245 -1.97 16.77 -5.68
N LYS A 246 -0.67 16.51 -5.51
CA LYS A 246 0.29 17.40 -4.85
C LYS A 246 0.30 18.81 -5.44
N ASP A 247 0.34 18.94 -6.76
CA ASP A 247 0.34 20.25 -7.44
C ASP A 247 -0.98 21.01 -7.22
N LYS A 248 -2.14 20.32 -7.25
CA LYS A 248 -3.45 20.93 -6.94
C LYS A 248 -3.53 21.40 -5.49
N VAL A 249 -3.09 20.57 -4.55
CA VAL A 249 -3.01 20.93 -3.12
C VAL A 249 -2.12 22.15 -2.94
N ARG A 250 -0.90 22.13 -3.52
CA ARG A 250 0.03 23.26 -3.46
C ARG A 250 -0.63 24.55 -3.97
N PHE A 251 -1.29 24.49 -5.12
CA PHE A 251 -2.00 25.65 -5.69
C PHE A 251 -3.08 26.21 -4.76
N ILE A 252 -3.89 25.34 -4.13
CA ILE A 252 -4.92 25.77 -3.18
C ILE A 252 -4.29 26.42 -1.95
N LEU A 253 -3.27 25.78 -1.37
CA LEU A 253 -2.56 26.29 -0.19
C LEU A 253 -1.85 27.63 -0.47
N THR A 254 -1.25 27.81 -1.66
CA THR A 254 -0.67 29.10 -2.08
C THR A 254 -1.75 30.18 -2.15
N ALA A 255 -2.88 29.90 -2.81
CA ALA A 255 -3.95 30.89 -2.91
C ALA A 255 -4.52 31.28 -1.54
N ALA A 256 -4.63 30.33 -0.61
CA ALA A 256 -5.04 30.61 0.75
C ALA A 256 -4.01 31.47 1.51
N GLN A 257 -2.72 31.16 1.35
CA GLN A 257 -1.64 31.92 1.98
C GLN A 257 -1.60 33.38 1.48
N GLU A 258 -1.75 33.61 0.18
CA GLU A 258 -1.82 34.95 -0.41
C GLU A 258 -2.97 35.76 0.18
N LYS A 259 -4.18 35.19 0.24
CA LYS A 259 -5.34 35.84 0.87
C LYS A 259 -5.10 36.17 2.34
N LEU A 260 -4.44 35.28 3.09
CA LEU A 260 -4.10 35.51 4.50
C LEU A 260 -3.07 36.64 4.66
N ASP A 261 -2.10 36.74 3.76
CA ASP A 261 -1.09 37.80 3.81
C ASP A 261 -1.68 39.17 3.41
N GLU A 262 -2.58 39.21 2.44
CA GLU A 262 -3.41 40.40 2.13
C GLU A 262 -4.25 40.83 3.34
N LEU A 263 -4.90 39.86 4.00
CA LEU A 263 -5.72 40.12 5.19
C LEU A 263 -4.88 40.66 6.36
N ARG A 264 -3.67 40.12 6.57
CA ARG A 264 -2.72 40.63 7.59
C ARG A 264 -2.26 42.07 7.31
N ALA A 265 -2.11 42.44 6.03
CA ALA A 265 -1.78 43.81 5.67
C ALA A 265 -2.92 44.79 5.97
N GLN A 266 -4.17 44.34 5.89
CA GLN A 266 -5.36 45.13 6.20
C GLN A 266 -5.63 45.20 7.71
N HIS A 267 -5.39 44.11 8.45
CA HIS A 267 -5.61 44.00 9.90
C HIS A 267 -4.35 43.51 10.64
N PRO A 268 -3.38 44.41 10.93
CA PRO A 268 -2.09 44.04 11.51
C PRO A 268 -2.18 43.58 12.99
N GLU A 269 -3.24 43.96 13.71
CA GLU A 269 -3.40 43.62 15.14
C GLU A 269 -4.15 42.29 15.37
N HIS A 270 -4.60 41.61 14.31
CA HIS A 270 -5.43 40.39 14.35
C HIS A 270 -6.68 40.55 15.22
N ASP A 271 -7.52 41.53 14.87
CA ASP A 271 -8.81 41.83 15.50
C ASP A 271 -9.89 40.75 15.20
N LEU A 272 -11.11 40.95 15.72
CA LEU A 272 -12.22 40.02 15.50
C LEU A 272 -12.57 39.87 14.01
N ASP A 273 -12.50 40.96 13.23
CA ASP A 273 -12.76 40.95 11.79
C ASP A 273 -11.72 40.09 11.06
N TRP A 274 -10.43 40.22 11.41
CA TRP A 274 -9.37 39.35 10.90
C TRP A 274 -9.67 37.88 11.20
N VAL A 275 -10.13 37.54 12.41
CA VAL A 275 -10.43 36.14 12.77
C VAL A 275 -11.58 35.59 11.93
N PHE A 276 -12.64 36.36 11.71
CA PHE A 276 -13.79 35.92 10.91
C PHE A 276 -13.42 35.77 9.43
N GLU A 277 -12.67 36.71 8.85
CA GLU A 277 -12.25 36.61 7.45
C GLU A 277 -11.19 35.50 7.24
N ALA A 278 -10.24 35.34 8.17
CA ALA A 278 -9.27 34.25 8.12
C ALA A 278 -9.97 32.89 8.18
N ARG A 279 -11.00 32.74 9.01
CA ARG A 279 -11.84 31.53 9.06
C ARG A 279 -12.45 31.21 7.69
N LYS A 280 -13.05 32.19 7.01
CA LYS A 280 -13.62 31.99 5.68
C LYS A 280 -12.57 31.54 4.67
N ILE A 281 -11.38 32.14 4.68
CA ILE A 281 -10.27 31.75 3.80
C ILE A 281 -9.87 30.29 4.03
N PHE A 282 -9.74 29.88 5.28
CA PHE A 282 -9.42 28.50 5.63
C PHE A 282 -10.53 27.53 5.21
N GLU A 283 -11.80 27.83 5.52
CA GLU A 283 -12.94 26.99 5.16
C GLU A 283 -13.07 26.81 3.64
N GLU A 284 -12.90 27.88 2.85
CA GLU A 284 -12.89 27.81 1.38
C GLU A 284 -11.73 26.94 0.87
N SER A 285 -10.53 27.11 1.44
CA SER A 285 -9.35 26.32 1.09
C SER A 285 -9.57 24.82 1.37
N TYR A 286 -10.07 24.47 2.55
CA TYR A 286 -10.29 23.08 2.92
C TYR A 286 -11.42 22.44 2.12
N LYS A 287 -12.50 23.17 1.84
CA LYS A 287 -13.55 22.69 0.95
C LYS A 287 -12.99 22.31 -0.42
N ARG A 288 -12.15 23.17 -1.01
CA ARG A 288 -11.51 22.90 -2.31
C ARG A 288 -10.54 21.71 -2.26
N ILE A 289 -9.91 21.45 -1.11
CA ILE A 289 -9.05 20.27 -0.90
C ILE A 289 -9.91 19.01 -0.77
N GLU A 290 -11.00 19.05 -0.03
CA GLU A 290 -11.94 17.93 0.18
C GLU A 290 -12.64 17.50 -1.12
N GLU A 291 -12.81 18.42 -2.07
CA GLU A 291 -13.33 18.14 -3.42
C GLU A 291 -12.30 17.41 -4.31
N LEU A 292 -11.03 17.28 -3.90
CA LEU A 292 -10.02 16.56 -4.67
C LEU A 292 -10.13 15.05 -4.44
N ASN A 293 -10.06 14.27 -5.52
CA ASN A 293 -9.87 12.83 -5.40
C ASN A 293 -8.46 12.53 -4.88
N VAL A 294 -8.37 11.79 -3.77
CA VAL A 294 -7.10 11.40 -3.15
C VAL A 294 -6.59 10.12 -3.84
N PRO A 295 -5.43 10.15 -4.53
CA PRO A 295 -4.86 8.95 -5.13
C PRO A 295 -4.31 8.01 -4.05
N ILE A 296 -4.05 6.75 -4.39
CA ILE A 296 -3.53 5.73 -3.47
C ILE A 296 -2.30 6.21 -2.69
N ALA A 297 -1.31 6.79 -3.38
CA ALA A 297 -0.10 7.34 -2.75
C ALA A 297 -0.32 8.68 -2.01
N GLY A 298 -1.53 9.25 -2.05
CA GLY A 298 -1.88 10.54 -1.47
C GLY A 298 -2.31 10.52 0.00
N GLY A 299 -2.42 9.33 0.61
CA GLY A 299 -2.94 9.16 1.98
C GLY A 299 -2.22 10.01 3.03
N TYR A 300 -0.89 9.95 3.07
CA TYR A 300 -0.08 10.72 4.03
C TYR A 300 -0.25 12.24 3.86
N LEU A 301 -0.27 12.72 2.62
CA LEU A 301 -0.52 14.13 2.36
C LEU A 301 -1.93 14.54 2.83
N ASN A 302 -2.94 13.71 2.57
CA ASN A 302 -4.30 13.97 3.03
C ASN A 302 -4.38 14.02 4.57
N GLU A 303 -3.66 13.14 5.26
CA GLU A 303 -3.56 13.16 6.72
C GLU A 303 -2.95 14.47 7.24
N LEU A 304 -1.85 14.93 6.66
CA LEU A 304 -1.23 16.21 7.03
C LEU A 304 -2.19 17.40 6.79
N LEU A 305 -3.02 17.34 5.75
CA LEU A 305 -4.03 18.37 5.47
C LEU A 305 -5.18 18.34 6.49
N ARG A 306 -5.59 17.14 6.93
CA ARG A 306 -6.55 16.96 8.02
C ARG A 306 -6.05 17.56 9.33
N GLU A 307 -4.81 17.25 9.72
CA GLU A 307 -4.16 17.84 10.89
C GLU A 307 -4.07 19.37 10.76
N ARG A 308 -3.73 19.88 9.57
CA ARG A 308 -3.66 21.31 9.31
C ARG A 308 -5.00 22.01 9.54
N LYS A 309 -6.09 21.40 9.07
CA LYS A 309 -7.46 21.90 9.28
C LYS A 309 -7.77 22.03 10.75
N GLU A 310 -7.58 20.97 11.53
CA GLU A 310 -7.83 20.96 12.96
C GLU A 310 -7.01 22.04 13.70
N ILE A 311 -5.69 22.10 13.44
CA ILE A 311 -4.80 23.09 14.06
C ILE A 311 -5.26 24.51 13.71
N SER A 312 -5.58 24.80 12.45
CA SER A 312 -6.02 26.15 12.04
C SER A 312 -7.32 26.59 12.72
N LEU A 313 -8.30 25.68 12.87
CA LEU A 313 -9.57 26.00 13.51
C LEU A 313 -9.37 26.30 15.01
N ASN A 314 -8.54 25.51 15.69
CA ASN A 314 -8.19 25.73 17.09
C ASN A 314 -7.38 27.01 17.29
N MET A 315 -6.50 27.35 16.33
CA MET A 315 -5.79 28.63 16.32
C MET A 315 -6.74 29.80 16.20
N LEU A 316 -7.69 29.76 15.27
CA LEU A 316 -8.69 30.82 15.08
C LEU A 316 -9.57 31.01 16.31
N GLU A 317 -9.98 29.92 16.96
CA GLU A 317 -10.69 29.99 18.24
C GLU A 317 -9.83 30.69 19.31
N SER A 318 -8.54 30.36 19.40
CA SER A 318 -7.64 30.99 20.36
C SER A 318 -7.36 32.46 20.04
N TYR A 319 -7.30 32.83 18.76
CA TYR A 319 -7.23 34.25 18.36
C TYR A 319 -8.51 35.00 18.72
N TYR A 320 -9.69 34.39 18.52
CA TYR A 320 -10.97 34.95 18.94
C TYR A 320 -10.98 35.23 20.45
N ASP A 321 -10.54 34.26 21.26
CA ASP A 321 -10.46 34.42 22.72
C ASP A 321 -9.56 35.61 23.12
N VAL A 322 -8.40 35.75 22.46
CA VAL A 322 -7.48 36.87 22.71
C VAL A 322 -8.08 38.21 22.30
N ALA A 323 -8.63 38.30 21.09
CA ALA A 323 -9.22 39.53 20.56
C ALA A 323 -10.42 39.97 21.41
N SER A 324 -11.36 39.05 21.66
CA SER A 324 -12.53 39.30 22.51
C SER A 324 -12.13 39.70 23.93
N HIS A 325 -11.11 39.06 24.51
CA HIS A 325 -10.63 39.43 25.85
C HIS A 325 -10.01 40.84 25.88
N ASN A 326 -9.29 41.23 24.84
CA ASN A 326 -8.74 42.58 24.71
C ASN A 326 -9.83 43.64 24.56
N ASP A 327 -10.84 43.39 23.73
CA ASP A 327 -11.99 44.30 23.56
C ASP A 327 -12.75 44.47 24.87
N ASN A 328 -13.11 43.36 25.52
CA ASN A 328 -13.77 43.38 26.83
C ASN A 328 -12.93 44.12 27.89
N MET A 329 -11.61 43.97 27.86
CA MET A 329 -10.71 44.68 28.76
C MET A 329 -10.70 46.19 28.48
N ASN A 330 -10.72 46.60 27.20
CA ASN A 330 -10.73 48.00 26.81
C ASN A 330 -12.07 48.67 27.15
N ASP A 331 -13.20 48.02 26.88
CA ASP A 331 -14.53 48.48 27.28
C ASP A 331 -14.63 48.66 28.80
N ALA A 332 -14.12 47.68 29.57
CA ALA A 332 -14.12 47.76 31.02
C ALA A 332 -13.25 48.93 31.55
N LYS A 333 -12.13 49.24 30.88
CA LYS A 333 -11.31 50.41 31.21
C LYS A 333 -12.05 51.72 30.92
N GLU A 334 -12.71 51.82 29.78
CA GLU A 334 -13.48 53.01 29.38
C GLU A 334 -14.64 53.26 30.34
N GLN A 335 -15.45 52.25 30.63
CA GLN A 335 -16.55 52.34 31.59
C GLN A 335 -16.07 52.75 33.00
N ALA A 336 -14.92 52.23 33.44
CA ALA A 336 -14.32 52.61 34.72
C ALA A 336 -13.88 54.08 34.75
N GLU A 337 -13.38 54.60 33.63
CA GLU A 337 -12.96 55.99 33.48
C GLU A 337 -14.17 56.94 33.39
N GLU A 338 -15.23 56.57 32.69
CA GLU A 338 -16.49 57.32 32.66
C GLU A 338 -17.15 57.38 34.04
N ALA A 339 -17.22 56.25 34.75
CA ALA A 339 -17.76 56.20 36.12
C ALA A 339 -16.94 57.07 37.09
N ARG A 340 -15.61 57.13 36.90
CA ARG A 340 -14.72 58.03 37.65
C ARG A 340 -15.06 59.50 37.37
N LYS A 341 -15.22 59.88 36.11
CA LYS A 341 -15.62 61.24 35.70
C LYS A 341 -17.00 61.62 36.26
N ALA A 342 -17.92 60.66 36.37
CA ALA A 342 -19.27 60.86 36.89
C ALA A 342 -19.40 60.79 38.42
N GLY A 343 -18.30 60.60 39.17
CA GLY A 343 -18.33 60.53 40.64
C GLY A 343 -19.05 59.31 41.23
N LYS A 344 -19.29 58.26 40.43
CA LYS A 344 -19.99 57.03 40.87
C LYS A 344 -19.04 56.05 41.56
N ARG A 345 -19.55 55.28 42.54
CA ARG A 345 -18.81 54.18 43.19
C ARG A 345 -18.71 52.99 42.20
N ARG A 346 -17.48 52.54 41.93
CA ARG A 346 -17.09 51.70 40.77
C ARG A 346 -17.47 50.20 40.86
N PRO A 347 -17.52 49.48 39.73
CA PRO A 347 -17.04 48.10 39.62
C PRO A 347 -15.50 48.04 39.57
N THR A 348 -14.87 47.07 40.24
CA THR A 348 -13.40 46.96 40.33
C THR A 348 -12.79 46.38 39.05
N PHE A 349 -12.20 47.22 38.19
CA PHE A 349 -11.27 46.76 37.15
C PHE A 349 -9.97 46.26 37.81
N ASN A 350 -9.71 44.96 37.74
CA ASN A 350 -8.49 44.35 38.26
C ASN A 350 -7.59 43.90 37.10
N ALA A 351 -6.60 44.73 36.76
CA ALA A 351 -5.66 44.45 35.67
C ALA A 351 -4.93 43.11 35.83
N ALA A 352 -4.63 42.67 37.06
CA ALA A 352 -3.93 41.41 37.28
C ALA A 352 -4.78 40.19 36.88
N VAL A 353 -6.10 40.23 37.13
CA VAL A 353 -7.02 39.15 36.72
C VAL A 353 -7.13 39.10 35.20
N TRP A 354 -7.28 40.25 34.53
CA TRP A 354 -7.32 40.33 33.07
C TRP A 354 -6.00 39.87 32.44
N ASN A 355 -4.85 40.30 32.96
CA ASN A 355 -3.54 39.91 32.45
C ASN A 355 -3.25 38.42 32.65
N ASN A 356 -3.65 37.83 33.78
CA ASN A 356 -3.50 36.39 34.01
C ASN A 356 -4.30 35.57 33.00
N ARG A 357 -5.52 35.98 32.69
CA ARG A 357 -6.36 35.28 31.71
C ARG A 357 -5.81 35.44 30.29
N LEU A 358 -5.36 36.64 29.93
CA LEU A 358 -4.68 36.89 28.65
C LEU A 358 -3.41 36.02 28.50
N ALA A 359 -2.62 35.85 29.57
CA ALA A 359 -1.46 34.98 29.56
C ALA A 359 -1.81 33.51 29.30
N GLN A 360 -2.94 33.02 29.82
CA GLN A 360 -3.43 31.66 29.54
C GLN A 360 -3.80 31.49 28.06
N TYR A 361 -4.54 32.45 27.50
CA TYR A 361 -4.90 32.42 26.07
C TYR A 361 -3.67 32.46 25.17
N ASN A 362 -2.72 33.35 25.47
CA ASN A 362 -1.44 33.43 24.75
C ASN A 362 -0.61 32.15 24.87
N GLY A 363 -0.66 31.47 26.02
CA GLY A 363 -0.02 30.16 26.20
C GLY A 363 -0.61 29.08 25.30
N LYS A 364 -1.95 28.97 25.23
CA LYS A 364 -2.66 28.06 24.31
C LYS A 364 -2.29 28.37 22.85
N LEU A 365 -2.37 29.64 22.48
CA LEU A 365 -2.06 30.10 21.12
C LEU A 365 -0.62 29.78 20.70
N SER A 366 0.36 30.01 21.59
CA SER A 366 1.77 29.69 21.34
C SER A 366 1.99 28.19 21.09
N GLY A 367 1.35 27.32 21.88
CA GLY A 367 1.40 25.88 21.66
C GLY A 367 0.84 25.46 20.29
N LEU A 368 -0.28 26.05 19.88
CA LEU A 368 -0.89 25.81 18.58
C LEU A 368 -0.04 26.35 17.42
N GLN A 369 0.59 27.52 17.58
CA GLN A 369 1.51 28.08 16.59
C GLN A 369 2.73 27.17 16.36
N LYS A 370 3.23 26.51 17.41
CA LYS A 370 4.29 25.49 17.28
C LYS A 370 3.83 24.29 16.48
N GLN A 371 2.66 23.73 16.80
CA GLN A 371 2.07 22.62 16.04
C GLN A 371 1.84 22.99 14.57
N TRP A 372 1.37 24.22 14.32
CA TRP A 372 1.20 24.76 12.97
C TRP A 372 2.53 24.82 12.20
N ALA A 373 3.60 25.32 12.83
CA ALA A 373 4.91 25.39 12.20
C ALA A 373 5.48 23.99 11.88
N GLU A 374 5.29 23.03 12.77
CA GLU A 374 5.69 21.64 12.55
C GLU A 374 4.91 20.99 11.40
N ASN A 375 3.58 21.12 11.39
CA ASN A 375 2.74 20.63 10.29
C ASN A 375 3.08 21.31 8.96
N LYS A 376 3.29 22.64 8.96
CA LYS A 376 3.72 23.40 7.78
C LYS A 376 5.05 22.87 7.23
N SER A 377 6.03 22.61 8.09
CA SER A 377 7.32 22.04 7.69
C SER A 377 7.17 20.66 7.03
N LYS A 378 6.36 19.77 7.63
CA LYS A 378 6.05 18.46 7.04
C LYS A 378 5.35 18.58 5.68
N LEU A 379 4.37 19.49 5.57
CA LEU A 379 3.71 19.75 4.29
C LEU A 379 4.70 20.30 3.26
N GLU A 380 5.57 21.24 3.61
CA GLU A 380 6.58 21.77 2.68
C GLU A 380 7.59 20.71 2.23
N ALA A 381 7.94 19.75 3.08
CA ALA A 381 8.77 18.61 2.70
C ALA A 381 8.08 17.73 1.64
N VAL A 382 6.77 17.51 1.77
CA VAL A 382 6.00 16.64 0.87
C VAL A 382 5.55 17.38 -0.39
N VAL A 383 4.84 18.50 -0.20
CA VAL A 383 4.26 19.29 -1.28
C VAL A 383 5.20 20.32 -1.85
N GLY A 384 6.39 20.53 -1.30
CA GLY A 384 7.30 21.64 -1.67
C GLY A 384 6.85 22.99 -1.08
N PRO A 385 7.71 24.03 -1.19
CA PRO A 385 7.41 25.34 -0.62
C PRO A 385 6.19 25.97 -1.28
N VAL A 386 5.39 26.65 -0.46
CA VAL A 386 4.32 27.54 -0.90
C VAL A 386 4.98 28.82 -1.44
N ILE A 387 5.19 28.86 -2.75
CA ILE A 387 5.82 29.98 -3.49
C ILE A 387 4.75 30.84 -4.20
N ASP A 388 5.16 31.96 -4.81
CA ASP A 388 4.32 32.83 -5.66
C ASP A 388 3.47 32.03 -6.66
N ARG A 389 2.17 32.34 -6.72
CA ARG A 389 1.17 31.69 -7.58
C ARG A 389 1.51 31.68 -9.06
N THR A 390 2.26 32.66 -9.58
CA THR A 390 2.73 32.67 -10.98
C THR A 390 3.75 31.56 -11.25
N ALA A 391 4.63 31.27 -10.29
CA ALA A 391 5.59 30.19 -10.38
C ALA A 391 4.91 28.82 -10.21
N VAL A 392 3.93 28.72 -9.31
CA VAL A 392 3.11 27.50 -9.15
C VAL A 392 2.30 27.23 -10.42
N ALA A 393 1.58 28.22 -10.94
CA ALA A 393 0.74 28.08 -12.14
C ALA A 393 1.53 27.65 -13.38
N LYS A 394 2.76 28.17 -13.56
CA LYS A 394 3.65 27.74 -14.65
C LYS A 394 4.07 26.28 -14.50
N LYS A 395 4.37 25.82 -13.28
CA LYS A 395 4.73 24.43 -12.98
C LYS A 395 3.54 23.48 -13.16
N THR A 396 2.36 23.87 -12.66
CA THR A 396 1.11 23.11 -12.81
C THR A 396 0.68 23.01 -14.27
N ALA A 397 0.79 24.10 -15.05
CA ALA A 397 0.49 24.06 -16.48
C ALA A 397 1.48 23.17 -17.27
N ALA A 398 2.76 23.12 -16.87
CA ALA A 398 3.75 22.23 -17.47
C ALA A 398 3.50 20.75 -17.12
N SER A 399 3.10 20.44 -15.87
CA SER A 399 2.77 19.07 -15.45
C SER A 399 1.47 18.55 -16.06
N MET A 400 0.53 19.44 -16.40
CA MET A 400 -0.69 19.12 -17.13
C MET A 400 -0.46 18.89 -18.64
N ARG A 401 0.40 19.68 -19.31
CA ARG A 401 0.66 19.57 -20.77
C ARG A 401 1.40 18.30 -21.18
N ASN A 402 2.27 17.73 -20.34
CA ASN A 402 3.05 16.54 -20.67
C ASN A 402 2.27 15.22 -20.53
N ASN A 403 0.94 15.28 -20.40
CA ASN A 403 0.16 14.20 -19.80
C ASN A 403 -1.24 14.00 -20.44
N ASP A 404 -1.54 14.69 -21.54
CA ASP A 404 -2.79 14.53 -22.30
C ASP A 404 -2.93 13.11 -22.90
N ASP A 405 -1.84 12.35 -23.05
CA ASP A 405 -1.85 10.91 -23.40
C ASP A 405 -2.53 10.02 -22.35
N ALA A 406 -2.78 10.52 -21.14
CA ALA A 406 -3.39 9.75 -20.05
C ALA A 406 -4.92 9.85 -20.04
N ALA A 407 -5.48 11.00 -20.39
CA ALA A 407 -6.93 11.12 -20.62
C ALA A 407 -7.34 10.29 -21.84
N VAL A 408 -6.47 10.24 -22.86
CA VAL A 408 -6.63 9.37 -24.04
C VAL A 408 -6.52 7.89 -23.66
N ARG A 409 -5.70 7.50 -22.68
CA ARG A 409 -5.61 6.09 -22.20
C ARG A 409 -6.71 5.69 -21.22
N ALA A 410 -7.13 6.56 -20.31
CA ALA A 410 -8.26 6.31 -19.42
C ALA A 410 -9.60 6.24 -20.19
N ALA A 411 -9.73 7.00 -21.29
CA ALA A 411 -10.84 6.85 -22.23
C ALA A 411 -10.81 5.49 -22.98
N ASN A 412 -9.64 4.84 -23.08
CA ASN A 412 -9.47 3.54 -23.74
C ASN A 412 -9.63 2.33 -22.79
N TYR A 413 -9.83 2.55 -21.48
CA TYR A 413 -10.16 1.49 -20.51
C TYR A 413 -11.19 2.00 -19.49
N PRO A 414 -12.50 1.90 -19.80
CA PRO A 414 -13.56 2.29 -18.87
C PRO A 414 -13.84 1.18 -17.86
N GLY A 415 -13.76 1.53 -16.57
CA GLY A 415 -14.07 0.69 -15.41
C GLY A 415 -12.94 0.82 -14.41
N VAL A 416 -13.06 1.44 -13.24
CA VAL A 416 -14.14 1.35 -12.26
C VAL A 416 -14.12 2.66 -11.47
N ALA A 417 -15.10 3.53 -11.70
CA ALA A 417 -15.38 4.67 -10.85
C ALA A 417 -16.83 4.52 -10.40
N GLU A 418 -17.00 3.92 -9.23
CA GLU A 418 -18.19 3.87 -8.35
C GLU A 418 -18.35 2.48 -7.75
N GLN A 419 -17.89 2.28 -6.51
CA GLN A 419 -18.75 1.90 -5.40
C GLN A 419 -17.98 1.91 -4.08
N ASN A 420 -18.65 2.47 -3.09
CA ASN A 420 -18.18 2.70 -1.74
C ASN A 420 -17.81 1.41 -1.01
N GLY A 421 -16.90 1.57 -0.04
CA GLY A 421 -16.54 0.68 1.04
C GLY A 421 -17.50 -0.49 1.30
N ASP A 422 -17.08 -1.66 0.84
CA ASP A 422 -17.38 -2.94 1.46
C ASP A 422 -16.13 -3.81 1.28
N ALA A 423 -15.83 -4.60 2.32
CA ALA A 423 -14.60 -5.36 2.47
C ALA A 423 -14.23 -6.13 1.18
N TYR A 424 -13.03 -5.87 0.65
CA TYR A 424 -12.41 -6.70 -0.37
C TYR A 424 -12.12 -8.09 0.23
N SER A 425 -13.12 -8.98 0.15
CA SER A 425 -12.91 -10.41 0.24
C SER A 425 -11.98 -10.80 -0.92
N LEU A 426 -10.82 -11.35 -0.59
CA LEU A 426 -9.82 -11.72 -1.58
C LEU A 426 -10.29 -12.85 -2.51
N LEU A 427 -11.45 -13.47 -2.27
CA LEU A 427 -12.02 -14.48 -3.14
C LEU A 427 -13.55 -14.52 -2.98
N GLY A 428 -14.28 -13.87 -3.89
CA GLY A 428 -15.64 -14.29 -4.21
C GLY A 428 -15.56 -15.63 -4.94
N GLY A 429 -15.68 -16.73 -4.20
CA GLY A 429 -16.16 -17.97 -4.80
C GLY A 429 -17.57 -17.71 -5.35
N GLU A 430 -17.87 -18.23 -6.54
CA GLU A 430 -19.14 -18.05 -7.26
C GLU A 430 -19.23 -16.75 -8.09
N ASN A 431 -18.38 -16.65 -9.11
CA ASN A 431 -18.74 -16.21 -10.48
C ASN A 431 -17.48 -16.25 -11.36
N LEU A 432 -17.04 -17.47 -11.71
CA LEU A 432 -16.12 -17.65 -12.83
C LEU A 432 -16.96 -17.62 -14.12
N PRO A 433 -16.64 -16.78 -15.12
CA PRO A 433 -17.19 -16.98 -16.45
C PRO A 433 -16.69 -18.33 -16.97
N GLU A 434 -17.61 -19.23 -17.31
CA GLU A 434 -17.30 -20.39 -18.14
C GLU A 434 -16.77 -19.88 -19.48
N ILE A 435 -15.45 -19.93 -19.67
CA ILE A 435 -14.83 -19.75 -20.97
C ILE A 435 -14.18 -21.08 -21.34
N SER A 436 -14.96 -21.88 -22.07
CA SER A 436 -14.51 -23.03 -22.81
C SER A 436 -13.37 -22.64 -23.75
N ALA A 437 -12.23 -23.32 -23.63
CA ALA A 437 -11.20 -23.34 -24.64
C ALA A 437 -11.58 -24.41 -25.69
N TYR A 438 -12.05 -23.97 -26.87
CA TYR A 438 -11.78 -24.49 -28.22
C TYR A 438 -12.80 -23.92 -29.21
N GLY A 439 -12.31 -23.28 -30.29
CA GLY A 439 -13.08 -22.35 -31.11
C GLY A 439 -13.78 -22.90 -32.37
N ASN A 440 -14.28 -21.91 -33.11
CA ASN A 440 -14.70 -21.87 -34.52
C ASN A 440 -16.07 -22.43 -34.93
N GLY A 441 -16.79 -21.61 -35.71
CA GLY A 441 -17.77 -22.10 -36.67
C GLY A 441 -18.94 -21.16 -36.90
N ALA A 442 -19.00 -20.59 -38.10
CA ALA A 442 -20.12 -19.79 -38.61
C ALA A 442 -21.48 -20.52 -38.53
N GLN A 443 -22.53 -19.75 -38.27
CA GLN A 443 -23.68 -19.55 -39.17
C GLN A 443 -24.36 -18.23 -38.85
#